data_AF-A0A4Z0Q909-F1
#
_entry.id   AF-A0A4Z0Q909-F1
#
_cell.length_a   1.000
_cell.length_b   1.000
_cell.length_c   1.000
_cell.angle_alpha   90.00
_cell.angle_beta   90.00
_cell.angle_gamma   90.00
#
_symmetry.space_group_name_H-M   'P 1'
#
loop_
_entity.id
_entity.type
_entity.pdbx_description
1 polymer ?
#
loop_
_entity_poly.entity_id
_entity_poly.type
_entity_poly.pdbx_seq_one_letter_code
_entity_poly.pdbx_strand_id
1 'polypeptide(L)' 'MARYAAALAAQRKRRLCLRQVVDALRYVCRSGCQWRSLPAAFPKWTAVYYFCRWQQDGTLQRLNRALNEADRQA' A
#
# COMPACT_ATOMS: atom_id res chain seq x y z
N MET A 1 -17.75 -4.76 4.64
CA MET A 1 -16.29 -4.73 4.87
C MET A 1 -15.56 -5.90 4.16
N ALA A 2 -15.76 -6.15 2.85
CA ALA A 2 -15.28 -7.40 2.22
C ALA A 2 -14.86 -7.31 0.73
N ARG A 3 -14.44 -6.14 0.20
CA ARG A 3 -14.17 -6.00 -1.26
C ARG A 3 -12.70 -5.89 -1.71
N TYR A 4 -11.72 -6.00 -0.81
CA TYR A 4 -10.30 -5.75 -1.17
C TYR A 4 -9.37 -6.98 -1.07
N ALA A 5 -9.88 -8.19 -0.84
CA ALA A 5 -9.04 -9.36 -0.52
C ALA A 5 -8.57 -10.18 -1.75
N ALA A 6 -9.36 -10.23 -2.82
CA ALA A 6 -9.12 -11.18 -3.90
C ALA A 6 -7.98 -10.78 -4.87
N ALA A 7 -7.78 -9.49 -5.13
CA ALA A 7 -6.84 -9.05 -6.18
C ALA A 7 -5.35 -9.16 -5.81
N LEU A 8 -5.02 -9.35 -4.52
CA LEU A 8 -3.64 -9.27 -4.00
C LEU A 8 -3.05 -10.63 -3.60
N ALA A 9 -3.83 -11.71 -3.68
CA ALA A 9 -3.53 -13.01 -3.06
C ALA A 9 -2.71 -13.99 -3.92
N ALA A 10 -2.37 -13.67 -5.18
CA ALA A 10 -2.30 -14.73 -6.17
C ALA A 10 -0.94 -15.42 -6.47
N GLN A 11 0.26 -15.10 -5.94
CA GLN A 11 1.47 -15.75 -6.52
C GLN A 11 2.76 -15.94 -5.68
N ARG A 12 2.87 -15.50 -4.43
CA ARG A 12 4.01 -15.85 -3.55
C ARG A 12 3.54 -15.74 -2.11
N LYS A 13 4.03 -16.61 -1.19
CA LYS A 13 3.87 -16.42 0.27
C LYS A 13 4.57 -15.11 0.66
N ARG A 14 3.93 -13.97 0.39
CA ARG A 14 4.37 -12.66 0.83
C ARG A 14 4.24 -12.70 2.35
N ARG A 15 5.37 -12.73 3.05
CA ARG A 15 5.41 -12.63 4.52
C ARG A 15 4.73 -11.35 5.03
N LEU A 16 4.56 -10.36 4.14
CA LEU A 16 3.97 -9.06 4.41
C LEU A 16 2.60 -8.96 3.75
N CYS A 17 1.59 -8.57 4.53
CA CYS A 17 0.28 -8.22 4.01
C CYS A 17 0.39 -6.93 3.18
N LEU A 18 0.04 -6.98 1.90
CA LEU A 18 0.15 -5.81 1.02
C LEU A 18 -0.77 -4.66 1.43
N ARG A 19 -1.91 -4.97 2.07
CA ARG A 19 -2.78 -3.94 2.63
C ARG A 19 -2.05 -3.12 3.70
N GLN A 20 -1.34 -3.77 4.62
CA GLN A 20 -0.56 -3.07 5.65
C GLN A 20 0.55 -2.20 5.05
N VAL A 21 1.15 -2.61 3.92
CA VAL A 21 2.14 -1.78 3.20
C VAL A 21 1.48 -0.53 2.59
N VAL A 22 0.29 -0.69 1.99
CA VAL A 22 -0.47 0.44 1.44
C VAL A 22 -0.97 1.38 2.54
N ASP A 23 -1.39 0.84 3.68
CA ASP A 23 -1.84 1.64 4.83
C ASP A 23 -0.68 2.40 5.46
N ALA A 24 0.50 1.77 5.59
CA ALA A 24 1.73 2.43 6.02
C ALA A 24 2.11 3.58 5.09
N LEU A 25 2.02 3.35 3.77
CA LEU A 25 2.28 4.39 2.79
C LEU A 25 1.31 5.56 2.91
N ARG A 26 0.00 5.28 3.01
CA ARG A 26 -1.03 6.31 3.20
C ARG A 26 -0.77 7.13 4.45
N TYR A 27 -0.34 6.47 5.53
CA TYR A 27 0.07 7.14 6.76
C TYR A 27 1.23 8.10 6.52
N VAL A 28 2.31 7.66 5.84
CA VAL A 28 3.45 8.54 5.50
C VAL A 28 2.99 9.72 4.64
N CYS A 29 2.19 9.48 3.59
CA CYS A 29 1.69 10.55 2.72
C CYS A 29 0.77 11.54 3.43
N ARG A 30 -0.05 11.08 4.38
CA ARG A 30 -0.98 11.94 5.15
C ARG A 30 -0.27 12.72 6.25
N SER A 31 0.67 12.10 6.96
CA SER A 31 1.34 12.70 8.13
C SER A 31 2.62 13.45 7.77
N GLY A 32 3.24 13.16 6.63
CA GLY A 32 4.57 13.67 6.27
C GLY A 32 5.70 13.13 7.14
N CYS A 33 5.46 12.09 7.95
CA CYS A 33 6.48 11.57 8.86
C CYS A 33 7.69 11.00 8.10
N GLN A 34 8.88 11.10 8.70
CA GLN A 34 10.06 10.47 8.12
C GLN A 34 9.88 8.93 8.07
N TRP A 35 10.31 8.30 6.99
CA TRP A 35 10.20 6.85 6.76
C TRP A 35 10.70 5.99 7.93
N ARG A 36 11.78 6.43 8.60
CA ARG A 36 12.38 5.71 9.74
C ARG A 36 11.57 5.86 11.03
N SER A 37 10.69 6.85 11.10
CA SER A 37 9.79 7.13 12.24
C SER A 37 8.42 6.49 12.06
N LEU A 38 8.29 5.51 11.16
CA LEU A 38 7.04 4.78 10.97
C LEU A 38 6.66 4.03 12.27
N PRO A 39 5.41 4.17 12.75
CA PRO A 39 4.97 3.47 13.97
C PRO A 39 5.14 1.95 13.88
N ALA A 40 5.43 1.31 15.01
CA ALA A 40 5.66 -0.14 15.09
C ALA A 40 4.43 -1.00 14.72
N ALA A 41 3.25 -0.41 14.66
CA ALA A 41 2.02 -1.05 14.17
C ALA A 41 2.07 -1.37 12.67
N PHE A 42 2.97 -0.71 11.93
CA PHE A 42 3.17 -0.92 10.50
C PHE A 42 4.36 -1.83 10.21
N PRO A 43 4.39 -2.47 9.03
CA PRO A 43 5.57 -3.21 8.59
C PRO A 43 6.81 -2.30 8.54
N LYS A 44 7.99 -2.87 8.79
CA LYS A 44 9.27 -2.14 8.79
C LYS A 44 9.39 -1.26 7.54
N TRP A 45 9.91 -0.05 7.71
CA TRP A 45 10.07 0.93 6.62
C TRP A 45 10.80 0.38 5.39
N THR A 46 11.71 -0.58 5.56
CA THR A 46 12.41 -1.28 4.46
C THR A 46 11.47 -2.08 3.56
N ALA A 47 10.41 -2.66 4.13
CA ALA A 47 9.35 -3.33 3.37
C ALA A 47 8.49 -2.31 2.60
N VAL A 48 8.28 -1.13 3.17
CA VAL A 48 7.55 -0.06 2.49
C VAL A 48 8.41 0.59 1.40
N TYR A 49 9.75 0.58 1.52
CA TYR A 49 10.67 1.09 0.48
C TYR A 49 10.52 0.38 -0.89
N TYR A 50 9.97 -0.84 -0.92
CA TYR A 50 9.57 -1.49 -2.19
C TYR A 50 8.59 -0.62 -3.02
N PHE A 51 7.90 0.31 -2.37
CA PHE A 51 7.08 1.36 -2.97
C PHE A 51 7.81 2.19 -4.03
N CYS A 52 9.10 2.51 -3.85
CA CYS A 52 9.85 3.27 -4.85
C CYS A 52 9.87 2.55 -6.20
N ARG A 53 9.88 1.21 -6.20
CA ARG A 53 9.78 0.42 -7.44
C ARG A 53 8.39 0.53 -8.06
N TRP A 54 7.33 0.47 -7.25
CA TRP A 54 5.95 0.63 -7.74
C TRP A 54 5.67 2.02 -8.28
N GLN A 55 6.33 3.04 -7.73
CA GLN A 55 6.27 4.40 -8.24
C GLN A 55 6.89 4.50 -9.65
N GLN A 56 8.03 3.84 -9.85
CA GLN A 56 8.71 3.83 -11.14
C GLN A 56 7.94 3.04 -12.21
N ASP A 57 7.31 1.90 -11.87
CA ASP A 57 6.58 1.08 -12.85
C ASP A 57 5.12 1.56 -13.11
N GLY A 58 4.63 2.51 -12.32
CA GLY A 58 3.28 3.05 -12.47
C GLY A 58 2.20 2.24 -11.73
N THR A 59 2.59 1.24 -10.95
CA THR A 59 1.67 0.39 -10.17
C THR A 59 0.81 1.22 -9.21
N LEU A 60 1.37 2.28 -8.63
CA LEU A 60 0.65 3.14 -7.68
C LEU A 60 -0.44 3.95 -8.34
N GLN A 61 -0.17 4.49 -9.53
CA GLN A 61 -1.10 5.29 -10.31
C GLN A 61 -2.28 4.41 -10.72
N ARG A 62 -2.01 3.18 -11.17
CA ARG A 62 -3.06 2.18 -11.48
C ARG A 62 -3.90 1.84 -10.25
N LEU A 63 -3.26 1.60 -9.11
CA LEU A 63 -3.95 1.25 -7.87
C LEU A 63 -4.80 2.41 -7.32
N ASN A 64 -4.26 3.64 -7.36
CA ASN A 64 -4.97 4.85 -6.94
C ASN A 64 -6.18 5.12 -7.84
N ARG A 65 -6.01 4.99 -9.16
CA ARG A 65 -7.10 5.11 -10.13
C ARG A 65 -8.22 4.11 -9.85
N ALA A 66 -7.89 2.83 -9.71
CA ALA A 66 -8.88 1.78 -9.43
C ALA A 66 -9.62 2.01 -8.10
N LEU A 67 -8.90 2.50 -7.07
CA LEU A 67 -9.52 2.84 -5.79
C LEU A 67 -10.47 4.04 -5.91
N ASN A 68 -10.08 5.10 -6.62
CA ASN A 68 -10.94 6.27 -6.84
C ASN A 68 -12.17 5.93 -7.69
N GLU A 69 -12.02 5.07 -8.68
CA GLU A 69 -13.15 4.58 -9.48
C GLU A 69 -14.13 3.76 -8.62
N ALA A 70 -13.62 2.89 -7.75
CA ALA A 70 -14.45 2.13 -6.82
C ALA A 70 -15.14 3.01 -5.76
N ASP A 71 -14.46 4.06 -5.27
CA ASP A 71 -15.00 5.02 -4.31
C ASP A 71 -16.12 5.86 -4.91
N ARG A 72 -16.00 6.27 -6.17
CA ARG A 72 -17.04 7.03 -6.90
C ARG A 72 -18.29 6.22 -7.22
N GLN A 73 -18.19 4.89 -7.24
CA GLN A 73 -19.31 3.98 -7.51
C GLN A 73 -20.07 3.58 -6.24
N ALA A 74 -19.59 3.96 -5.06
CA ALA A 74 -20.20 3.69 -3.76
C ALA A 74 -20.99 4.91 -3.26
#